data_AF-A0A8S1EJR1-F1
#
_entry.id   AF-A0A8S1EJR1-F1
#
_cell.length_a   1.000
_cell.length_b   1.000
_cell.length_c   1.000
_cell.angle_alpha   90.00
_cell.angle_beta   90.00
_cell.angle_gamma   90.00
#
_symmetry.space_group_name_H-M   'P 1'
#
loop_
_entity.id
_entity.type
_entity.pdbx_description
1 polymer ?
#
loop_
_entity_poly.entity_id
_entity_poly.type
_entity_poly.pdbx_seq_one_letter_code
_entity_poly.pdbx_strand_id
1 'polypeptide(L)'
;MLRLLIAVTFLQFVLPYSYNNAGNLGCIVTIISEAFKKAEENDGKNVTVPPMPKRPSLPSFCTGADTTMYIFGACSVQNNKVYVGHTFARELDDKEKVKLYEFAKKLSAVTPGTTPPADIYKGLEFCTEL
;
A
#
# COMPACT_ATOMS: atom_id res chain seq x y z
N MET A 1 2.67 -38.55 -28.70
CA MET A 1 1.80 -37.38 -28.91
C MET A 1 0.58 -37.61 -28.03
N LEU A 2 0.42 -36.97 -26.87
CA LEU A 2 -0.07 -35.60 -26.70
C LEU A 2 0.10 -35.27 -25.20
N ARG A 3 0.93 -34.28 -24.84
CA ARG A 3 1.07 -33.79 -23.46
C ARG A 3 -0.05 -32.78 -23.20
N LEU A 4 -1.00 -33.15 -22.35
CA LEU A 4 -2.02 -32.24 -21.82
C LEU A 4 -1.36 -31.34 -20.76
N LEU A 5 -0.84 -30.19 -21.18
CA LEU A 5 -0.38 -29.13 -20.28
C LEU A 5 -1.56 -28.18 -20.02
N ILE A 6 -2.15 -28.32 -18.84
CA ILE A 6 -3.12 -27.37 -18.29
C ILE A 6 -2.36 -26.09 -17.99
N ALA A 7 -2.42 -25.13 -18.91
CA ALA A 7 -1.96 -23.77 -18.65
C ALA A 7 -2.98 -23.09 -17.74
N VAL A 8 -2.76 -23.21 -16.42
CA VAL A 8 -3.46 -22.39 -15.43
C VAL A 8 -2.93 -20.97 -15.59
N THR A 9 -3.61 -20.18 -16.41
CA THR A 9 -3.39 -18.74 -16.55
C THR A 9 -3.98 -18.03 -15.33
N PHE A 10 -3.29 -18.15 -14.20
CA PHE A 10 -3.45 -17.26 -13.06
C PHE A 10 -2.72 -15.95 -13.36
N LEU A 11 -3.37 -15.03 -14.08
CA LEU A 11 -2.98 -13.62 -14.04
C LEU A 11 -4.19 -12.70 -14.27
N GLN A 12 -5.20 -12.87 -13.42
CA GLN A 12 -6.21 -11.85 -13.18
C GLN A 12 -6.14 -11.47 -11.70
N PHE A 13 -5.10 -10.73 -11.34
CA PHE A 13 -5.06 -9.97 -10.08
C PHE A 13 -4.54 -8.56 -10.38
N VAL A 14 -5.25 -7.85 -11.24
CA VAL A 14 -5.24 -6.39 -11.19
C VAL A 14 -6.31 -6.03 -10.17
N LEU A 15 -5.90 -5.95 -8.89
CA LEU A 15 -6.73 -5.30 -7.89
C LEU A 15 -6.88 -3.83 -8.30
N PRO A 16 -8.10 -3.31 -8.47
CA PRO A 16 -8.27 -1.87 -8.41
C PRO A 16 -8.01 -1.50 -6.95
N TYR A 17 -6.79 -1.05 -6.64
CA TYR A 17 -6.55 -0.32 -5.40
C TYR A 17 -7.34 0.98 -5.47
N SER A 18 -8.61 0.89 -5.09
CA SER A 18 -9.52 2.00 -4.92
C SER A 18 -9.11 2.73 -3.65
N TYR A 19 -8.24 3.73 -3.80
CA TYR A 19 -7.90 4.67 -2.75
C TYR A 19 -9.08 5.64 -2.59
N ASN A 20 -10.16 5.23 -1.91
CA ASN A 20 -11.23 6.15 -1.52
C ASN A 20 -10.83 6.83 -0.21
N ASN A 21 -10.01 7.88 -0.28
CA ASN A 21 -9.96 8.87 0.79
C ASN A 21 -10.78 10.08 0.36
N ALA A 22 -12.02 10.13 0.87
CA ALA A 22 -13.02 11.13 0.55
C ALA A 22 -12.60 12.50 1.11
N GLY A 23 -11.79 13.22 0.33
CA GLY A 23 -11.37 14.58 0.62
C GLY A 23 -10.14 14.92 -0.21
N ASN A 24 -10.33 15.59 -1.35
CA ASN A 24 -9.28 16.13 -2.23
C ASN A 24 -8.69 15.22 -3.34
N LEU A 25 -9.17 13.99 -3.53
CA LEU A 25 -8.67 13.11 -4.62
C LEU A 25 -9.27 13.38 -6.01
N GLY A 26 -10.29 14.22 -6.12
CA GLY A 26 -11.00 14.48 -7.38
C GLY A 26 -10.14 15.09 -8.50
N CYS A 27 -9.14 15.91 -8.16
CA CYS A 27 -8.28 16.55 -9.16
C CYS A 27 -7.16 15.64 -9.69
N ILE A 28 -6.65 14.69 -8.89
CA ILE A 28 -5.52 13.85 -9.31
C ILE A 28 -6.02 12.68 -10.18
N VAL A 29 -7.18 12.11 -9.85
CA VAL A 29 -7.77 10.99 -10.60
C VAL A 29 -8.12 11.41 -12.03
N THR A 30 -8.67 12.60 -12.23
CA THR A 30 -9.02 13.11 -13.57
C THR A 30 -7.78 13.34 -14.42
N ILE A 31 -6.75 14.00 -13.90
CA ILE A 31 -5.48 14.26 -14.63
C ILE A 31 -4.79 12.96 -15.06
N ILE A 32 -4.76 11.96 -14.17
CA ILE A 32 -4.16 10.66 -14.47
C ILE A 32 -4.99 9.94 -15.55
N SER A 33 -6.33 9.92 -15.43
CA SER A 33 -7.21 9.28 -16.42
C SER A 33 -7.12 9.93 -17.81
N GLU A 34 -7.00 11.25 -17.86
CA GLU A 34 -6.80 12.00 -19.11
C GLU A 34 -5.42 11.73 -19.73
N ALA A 35 -4.38 11.60 -18.91
CA ALA A 35 -3.05 11.26 -19.39
C ALA A 35 -3.01 9.85 -20.00
N PHE A 36 -3.68 8.87 -19.39
CA PHE A 36 -3.78 7.52 -19.94
C PHE A 36 -4.60 7.47 -21.23
N LYS A 37 -5.75 8.16 -21.28
CA LYS A 37 -6.57 8.25 -22.50
C LYS A 37 -5.78 8.88 -23.67
N LYS A 38 -5.02 9.95 -23.39
CA LYS A 38 -4.15 10.60 -24.39
C LYS A 38 -2.96 9.72 -24.80
N ALA A 39 -2.45 8.86 -23.91
CA ALA A 39 -1.38 7.95 -24.27
C ALA A 39 -1.86 6.86 -25.24
N GLU A 40 -3.06 6.32 -25.02
CA GLU A 40 -3.70 5.34 -25.91
C GLU A 40 -3.99 5.92 -27.31
N GLU A 41 -4.48 7.17 -27.40
CA GLU A 41 -4.73 7.87 -28.67
C GLU A 41 -3.46 8.21 -29.47
N ASN A 42 -2.30 8.18 -28.82
CA ASN A 42 -1.00 8.48 -29.40
C ASN A 42 -0.13 7.24 -29.61
N ASP A 43 -0.64 6.04 -29.32
CA ASP A 43 0.07 4.80 -29.57
C ASP A 43 0.34 4.65 -31.09
N GLY A 44 1.59 4.35 -31.45
CA GLY A 44 2.06 4.32 -32.84
C GLY A 44 2.32 5.68 -33.51
N LYS A 45 2.15 6.82 -32.82
CA LYS A 45 2.57 8.15 -33.29
C LYS A 45 3.87 8.56 -32.59
N ASN A 46 4.77 9.26 -33.29
CA ASN A 46 6.04 9.75 -32.72
C ASN A 46 5.79 11.00 -31.84
N VAL A 47 5.03 10.81 -30.76
CA VAL A 47 4.59 11.86 -29.85
C VAL A 47 5.38 11.75 -28.55
N THR A 48 5.89 12.88 -28.07
CA THR A 48 6.63 12.95 -26.81
C THR A 48 5.67 12.75 -25.65
N VAL A 49 6.01 11.83 -24.73
CA VAL A 49 5.23 11.58 -23.51
C VAL A 49 5.07 12.88 -22.73
N PRO A 50 3.84 13.29 -22.37
CA PRO A 50 3.62 14.51 -21.60
C PRO A 50 4.32 14.40 -20.23
N PRO A 51 4.81 15.52 -19.68
CA PRO A 51 5.51 15.50 -18.39
C PRO A 51 4.57 14.99 -17.28
N MET A 52 5.09 14.08 -16.46
CA MET A 52 4.38 13.56 -15.29
C MET A 52 3.93 14.73 -14.38
N PRO A 53 2.68 14.75 -13.92
CA PRO A 53 2.23 15.75 -12.95
C PRO A 53 3.15 15.79 -11.73
N LYS A 54 3.40 17.00 -11.21
CA LYS A 54 4.16 17.16 -9.97
C LYS A 54 3.43 16.44 -8.84
N ARG A 55 4.15 15.66 -8.05
CA ARG A 55 3.62 15.02 -6.84
C ARG A 55 3.04 16.10 -5.91
N PRO A 56 1.85 15.91 -5.35
CA PRO A 56 1.31 16.83 -4.36
C PRO A 56 2.23 16.92 -3.13
N SER A 57 2.29 18.11 -2.52
CA SER A 57 2.97 18.28 -1.24
C SER A 57 2.16 17.62 -0.13
N LEU A 58 2.85 16.95 0.80
CA LEU A 58 2.21 16.41 2.00
C LEU A 58 1.66 17.60 2.82
N PRO A 59 0.38 17.59 3.23
CA PRO A 59 -0.14 18.65 4.07
C PRO A 59 0.51 18.62 5.46
N SER A 60 0.59 19.79 6.11
CA SER A 60 1.27 19.95 7.40
C SER A 60 0.65 19.15 8.55
N PHE A 61 -0.60 18.71 8.40
CA PHE A 61 -1.28 17.86 9.39
C PHE A 61 -0.93 16.37 9.25
N CYS A 62 -0.30 15.94 8.15
CA CYS A 62 0.11 14.55 7.99
C CYS A 62 1.50 14.35 8.58
N THR A 63 1.60 13.41 9.53
CA THR A 63 2.89 12.97 10.07
C THR A 63 3.32 11.64 9.45
N GLY A 64 4.58 11.25 9.68
CA GLY A 64 5.08 9.95 9.21
C GLY A 64 4.27 8.76 9.74
N ALA A 65 3.73 8.88 10.96
CA ALA A 65 2.88 7.86 11.57
C ALA A 65 1.50 7.76 10.88
N ASP A 66 0.99 8.87 10.35
CA ASP A 66 -0.25 8.90 9.57
C ASP A 66 -0.07 8.34 8.16
N THR A 67 1.13 8.44 7.60
CA THR A 67 1.42 7.96 6.24
C THR A 67 1.93 6.53 6.19
N THR A 68 2.28 5.93 7.34
CA THR A 68 2.83 4.57 7.40
C THR A 68 1.76 3.59 7.86
N MET A 69 1.45 2.62 7.01
CA MET A 69 0.53 1.53 7.31
C MET A 69 1.28 0.20 7.27
N TYR A 70 1.23 -0.53 8.38
CA TYR A 70 1.77 -1.88 8.48
C TYR A 70 0.63 -2.88 8.25
N ILE A 71 0.80 -3.79 7.30
CA ILE A 71 -0.22 -4.80 6.97
C ILE A 71 0.22 -6.12 7.57
N PHE A 72 -0.58 -6.66 8.49
CA PHE A 72 -0.34 -7.94 9.14
C PHE A 72 -1.50 -8.89 8.82
N GLY A 73 -1.36 -9.67 7.74
CA GLY A 73 -2.34 -10.70 7.35
C GLY A 73 -3.78 -10.18 7.25
N ALA A 74 -4.55 -10.36 8.33
CA ALA A 74 -5.97 -10.02 8.43
C ALA A 74 -6.26 -8.59 8.92
N CYS A 75 -5.25 -7.82 9.32
CA CYS A 75 -5.42 -6.46 9.83
C CYS A 75 -4.38 -5.49 9.25
N SER A 76 -4.58 -4.21 9.52
CA SER A 76 -3.58 -3.18 9.34
C SER A 76 -3.43 -2.32 10.59
N VAL A 77 -2.22 -1.78 10.79
CA VAL A 77 -1.92 -0.84 11.86
C VAL A 77 -1.41 0.45 11.24
N GLN A 78 -2.08 1.55 11.55
CA GLN A 78 -1.73 2.89 11.09
C GLN A 78 -1.93 3.88 12.23
N ASN A 79 -0.95 4.76 12.45
CA ASN A 79 -0.97 5.73 13.55
C ASN A 79 -1.42 5.12 14.91
N ASN A 80 -0.82 4.01 15.30
CA ASN A 80 -1.13 3.25 16.53
C ASN A 80 -2.58 2.76 16.65
N LYS A 81 -3.34 2.71 15.55
CA LYS A 81 -4.71 2.18 15.50
C LYS A 81 -4.73 0.90 14.69
N VAL A 82 -5.45 -0.10 15.20
CA VAL A 82 -5.68 -1.38 14.54
C VAL A 82 -6.97 -1.30 13.73
N TYR A 83 -6.90 -1.74 12.49
CA TYR A 83 -8.02 -1.85 11.57
C TYR A 83 -8.15 -3.29 11.09
N VAL A 84 -9.38 -3.81 11.07
CA VAL A 84 -9.70 -5.10 10.45
C VAL A 84 -10.47 -4.81 9.17
N GLY A 85 -9.85 -5.11 8.02
CA GLY A 85 -10.32 -4.61 6.73
C GLY A 85 -10.25 -3.08 6.67
N HIS A 86 -11.42 -2.42 6.67
CA HIS A 86 -11.57 -0.96 6.63
C HIS A 86 -12.17 -0.37 7.90
N THR A 87 -12.41 -1.20 8.92
CA THR A 87 -13.10 -0.80 10.15
C THR A 87 -12.08 -0.60 11.27
N PHE A 88 -12.17 0.54 11.95
CA PHE A 88 -11.41 0.77 13.18
C PHE A 88 -11.83 -0.24 14.24
N ALA A 89 -10.87 -1.00 14.77
CA ALA A 89 -11.13 -1.99 15.81
C ALA A 89 -10.80 -1.43 17.19
N ARG A 90 -9.57 -0.94 17.38
CA ARG A 90 -9.08 -0.41 18.66
C ARG A 90 -7.79 0.40 18.48
N GLU A 91 -7.41 1.12 19.53
CA GLU A 91 -6.05 1.67 19.64
C GLU A 91 -5.11 0.62 20.25
N LEU A 92 -3.82 0.73 19.92
CA LEU A 92 -2.76 -0.05 20.58
C LEU A 92 -2.56 0.43 22.02
N ASP A 93 -2.27 -0.49 22.92
CA ASP A 93 -1.81 -0.14 24.26
C ASP A 93 -0.33 0.34 24.25
N ASP A 94 0.13 0.90 25.37
CA ASP A 94 1.49 1.46 25.45
C ASP A 94 2.59 0.41 25.22
N LYS A 95 2.37 -0.85 25.63
CA LYS A 95 3.34 -1.93 25.42
C LYS A 95 3.37 -2.34 23.95
N GLU A 96 2.22 -2.39 23.31
CA GLU A 96 2.08 -2.67 21.88
C GLU A 96 2.68 -1.56 21.02
N LYS A 97 2.49 -0.29 21.40
CA LYS A 97 3.15 0.86 20.75
C LYS A 97 4.66 0.71 20.76
N VAL A 98 5.25 0.30 21.87
CA VAL A 98 6.70 0.03 21.98
C VAL A 98 7.12 -1.10 21.04
N LYS A 99 6.37 -2.22 21.01
CA LYS A 99 6.67 -3.34 20.09
C LYS A 99 6.57 -2.92 18.62
N LEU A 100 5.57 -2.13 18.25
CA LEU A 100 5.41 -1.62 16.90
C LEU A 100 6.59 -0.71 16.52
N TYR A 101 7.03 0.15 17.44
CA TYR A 101 8.20 1.01 17.23
C TYR A 101 9.49 0.20 17.04
N GLU A 102 9.72 -0.83 17.86
CA GLU A 102 10.87 -1.72 17.71
C GLU A 102 10.86 -2.48 16.38
N PHE A 103 9.69 -2.96 15.97
CA PHE A 103 9.50 -3.57 14.66
C PHE A 103 9.83 -2.58 13.53
N ALA A 104 9.26 -1.37 13.57
CA ALA A 104 9.52 -0.33 12.58
C ALA A 104 11.03 -0.03 12.45
N LYS A 105 11.72 0.07 13.58
CA LYS A 105 13.17 0.28 13.63
C LYS A 105 13.93 -0.89 12.98
N LYS A 106 13.59 -2.15 13.32
CA LYS A 106 14.22 -3.33 12.74
C LYS A 106 13.95 -3.44 11.24
N LEU A 107 12.71 -3.19 10.82
CA LEU A 107 12.30 -3.21 9.42
C LEU A 107 13.05 -2.16 8.60
N SER A 108 13.28 -0.96 9.15
CA SER A 108 14.04 0.10 8.46
C SER A 108 15.51 -0.24 8.23
N ALA A 109 16.06 -1.20 8.99
CA ALA A 109 17.42 -1.72 8.81
C ALA A 109 17.50 -2.86 7.81
N VAL A 110 16.36 -3.39 7.34
CA VAL A 110 16.34 -4.47 6.34
C VAL A 110 16.62 -3.89 4.96
N THR A 111 17.53 -4.53 4.24
CA THR A 111 17.86 -4.16 2.85
C THR A 111 16.61 -4.25 1.96
N PRO A 112 16.26 -3.19 1.20
CA PRO A 112 15.15 -3.26 0.26
C PRO A 112 15.32 -4.41 -0.74
N GLY A 113 14.25 -5.18 -0.95
CA GLY A 113 14.24 -6.32 -1.89
C GLY A 113 14.71 -7.66 -1.30
N THR A 114 15.05 -7.71 -0.01
CA THR A 114 15.30 -8.98 0.69
C THR A 114 14.12 -9.37 1.57
N THR A 115 14.01 -10.67 1.87
CA THR A 115 13.03 -11.16 2.84
C THR A 115 13.46 -10.75 4.24
N PRO A 116 12.62 -10.01 5.01
CA PRO A 116 12.96 -9.65 6.37
C PRO A 116 13.08 -10.90 7.27
N PRO A 117 14.00 -10.90 8.25
CA PRO A 117 14.14 -12.00 9.21
C PRO A 117 12.83 -12.27 9.97
N ALA A 118 12.47 -13.54 10.18
CA ALA A 118 11.17 -13.90 10.78
C ALA A 118 11.01 -13.42 12.24
N ASP A 119 12.12 -13.24 12.96
CA ASP A 119 12.15 -12.80 14.35
C ASP A 119 11.67 -11.35 14.54
N ILE A 120 11.70 -10.52 13.48
CA ILE A 120 11.22 -9.14 13.59
C ILE A 120 9.71 -9.06 13.80
N TYR A 121 8.97 -10.11 13.38
CA TYR A 121 7.51 -10.18 13.54
C TYR A 121 7.09 -10.74 14.90
N LYS A 122 8.03 -11.21 15.72
CA LYS A 122 7.75 -11.82 17.02
C LYS A 122 7.11 -10.79 17.96
N GLY A 123 5.95 -11.13 18.52
CA GLY A 123 5.24 -10.28 19.48
C GLY A 123 4.32 -9.23 18.85
N LEU A 124 4.14 -9.23 17.53
CA LEU A 124 3.19 -8.37 16.81
C LEU A 124 1.80 -9.03 16.69
N GLU A 125 1.33 -9.63 17.78
CA GLU A 125 0.04 -10.32 17.90
C GLU A 125 -1.11 -9.31 18.11
N PHE A 126 -1.08 -8.19 17.40
CA PHE A 126 -2.08 -7.12 17.55
C PHE A 126 -3.47 -7.53 17.03
N CYS A 127 -3.49 -8.57 16.19
CA CYS A 127 -4.59 -8.88 15.28
C CYS A 127 -5.07 -10.32 15.35
N THR A 128 -4.60 -11.08 16.34
CA THR A 128 -4.93 -12.50 16.53
C THR A 128 -6.16 -12.73 17.39
N GLU A 129 -6.75 -11.69 18.00
CA GLU A 129 -7.90 -11.83 18.93
C GLU A 129 -9.02 -10.79 18.72
N LEU A 130 -9.46 -10.58 17.47
CA LEU A 130 -10.67 -9.79 17.17
C LEU A 130 -11.74 -10.65 16.52
#